data_AF-A0A5S9NQM9-F1
#
_entry.id   AF-A0A5S9NQM9-F1
#
_cell.length_a   1.000
_cell.length_b   1.000
_cell.length_c   1.000
_cell.angle_alpha   90.00
_cell.angle_beta   90.00
_cell.angle_gamma   90.00
#
_symmetry.space_group_name_H-M   'P 1'
#
loop_
_entity.id
_entity.type
_entity.pdbx_description
1 polymer ?
#
loop_
_entity_poly.entity_id
_entity_poly.type
_entity_poly.pdbx_seq_one_letter_code
_entity_poly.pdbx_strand_id
1 'polypeptide(L)'
;MKEIVSDFISGSATEKLAIISNISTILGVSVVTFVAGPFLSEFAGKEFIVSDFIISVIFYFLCLWGLLALIYNALKEMYKFGKEKKYAKATSEGLVLLFVIWIGIVSFPYVKHFVGDTFNVSYLLAQHASKAIKKVEGVNQEKTGEILTISGRVSLGEGVKGSDYELLLYSKSKSGIYNPVILTNFEYVFELSGSGKFVLPVDMERKYLSDAHLIIFRSSDWSLIRRSTNRSGYPESVTSMPNKSIEDLGAFIYRIET
;
A
#
# COMPACT_ATOMS: atom_id res chain seq x y z
N MET A 1 -19.61 30.31 2.25
CA MET A 1 -19.93 30.91 0.92
C MET A 1 -20.52 32.32 1.06
N LYS A 2 -21.49 32.57 1.95
CA LYS A 2 -22.00 33.94 2.24
C LYS A 2 -20.93 34.91 2.75
N GLU A 3 -20.00 34.46 3.60
CA GLU A 3 -18.85 35.28 4.05
C GLU A 3 -17.85 35.59 2.93
N ILE A 4 -17.46 34.59 2.12
CA ILE A 4 -16.56 34.80 0.97
C ILE A 4 -17.14 35.83 -0.02
N VAL A 5 -18.47 35.83 -0.23
CA VAL A 5 -19.15 36.81 -1.09
C VAL A 5 -19.18 38.19 -0.43
N SER A 6 -19.40 38.26 0.89
CA SER A 6 -19.30 39.52 1.66
C SER A 6 -17.89 40.11 1.55
N ASP A 7 -16.85 39.32 1.78
CA ASP A 7 -15.44 39.73 1.75
C ASP A 7 -14.97 40.08 0.32
N PHE A 8 -15.53 39.45 -0.71
CA PHE A 8 -15.29 39.83 -2.10
C PHE A 8 -15.95 41.18 -2.46
N ILE A 9 -17.11 41.49 -1.89
CA ILE A 9 -17.81 42.76 -2.14
C ILE A 9 -17.10 43.90 -1.40
N SER A 10 -16.72 43.70 -0.14
CA SER A 10 -16.15 44.72 0.75
C SER A 10 -14.62 44.84 0.72
N GLY A 11 -13.90 43.81 0.24
CA GLY A 11 -12.44 43.76 0.26
C GLY A 11 -11.74 44.66 -0.76
N SER A 12 -10.45 44.91 -0.52
CA SER A 12 -9.56 45.63 -1.42
C SER A 12 -9.35 44.90 -2.76
N ALA A 13 -8.91 45.59 -3.82
CA ALA A 13 -8.67 44.97 -5.13
C ALA A 13 -7.74 43.74 -5.07
N THR A 14 -6.75 43.78 -4.17
CA THR A 14 -5.85 42.66 -3.85
C THR A 14 -6.55 41.48 -3.18
N GLU A 15 -7.45 41.72 -2.23
CA GLU A 15 -8.24 40.65 -1.60
C GLU A 15 -9.21 40.01 -2.59
N LYS A 16 -9.82 40.81 -3.47
CA LYS A 16 -10.69 40.29 -4.54
C LYS A 16 -9.93 39.39 -5.51
N LEU A 17 -8.73 39.80 -5.92
CA LEU A 17 -7.84 38.98 -6.75
C LEU A 17 -7.38 37.71 -6.01
N ALA A 18 -7.07 37.79 -4.73
CA ALA A 18 -6.72 36.62 -3.92
C ALA A 18 -7.90 35.64 -3.79
N ILE A 19 -9.12 36.13 -3.60
CA ILE A 19 -10.33 35.31 -3.53
C ILE A 19 -10.61 34.65 -4.90
N ILE A 20 -10.52 35.39 -6.01
CA ILE A 20 -10.69 34.83 -7.37
C ILE A 20 -9.61 33.80 -7.67
N SER A 21 -8.35 34.07 -7.28
CA SER A 21 -7.23 33.14 -7.44
C SER A 21 -7.45 31.87 -6.63
N ASN A 22 -7.91 31.98 -5.39
CA ASN A 22 -8.22 30.83 -4.53
C ASN A 22 -9.38 30.01 -5.10
N ILE A 23 -10.47 30.65 -5.54
CA ILE A 23 -11.60 29.97 -6.18
C ILE A 23 -11.18 29.29 -7.48
N SER A 24 -10.37 29.96 -8.32
CA SER A 24 -9.86 29.38 -9.57
C SER A 24 -8.89 28.23 -9.32
N THR A 25 -8.09 28.31 -8.26
CA THR A 25 -7.20 27.21 -7.84
C THR A 25 -8.02 26.03 -7.31
N ILE A 26 -9.04 26.27 -6.49
CA ILE A 26 -9.95 25.22 -5.99
C ILE A 26 -10.71 24.57 -7.15
N LEU A 27 -11.24 25.36 -8.09
CA LEU A 27 -11.93 24.86 -9.28
C LEU A 27 -10.97 24.12 -10.21
N GLY A 28 -9.75 24.62 -10.43
CA GLY A 28 -8.72 23.96 -11.23
C GLY A 28 -8.29 22.62 -10.63
N VAL A 29 -8.04 22.59 -9.32
CA VAL A 29 -7.76 21.34 -8.58
C VAL A 29 -8.96 20.39 -8.64
N SER A 30 -10.19 20.92 -8.57
CA SER A 30 -11.40 20.11 -8.68
C SER A 30 -11.58 19.53 -10.08
N VAL A 31 -11.42 20.31 -11.15
CA VAL A 31 -11.53 19.84 -12.55
C VAL A 31 -10.44 18.83 -12.87
N VAL A 32 -9.20 19.06 -12.43
CA VAL A 32 -8.11 18.08 -12.55
C VAL A 32 -8.45 16.80 -11.76
N THR A 33 -9.03 16.93 -10.57
CA THR A 33 -9.45 15.77 -9.76
C THR A 33 -10.57 14.96 -10.41
N PHE A 34 -11.60 15.64 -10.95
CA PHE A 34 -12.79 14.99 -11.50
C PHE A 34 -12.63 14.50 -12.95
N VAL A 35 -11.73 15.11 -13.72
CA VAL A 35 -11.49 14.75 -15.13
C VAL A 35 -10.19 13.97 -15.30
N ALA A 36 -9.08 14.46 -14.73
CA ALA A 36 -7.80 13.76 -14.84
C ALA A 36 -7.66 12.60 -13.84
N GLY A 37 -8.36 12.63 -12.71
CA GLY A 37 -8.36 11.55 -11.73
C GLY A 37 -8.79 10.20 -12.33
N PRO A 38 -9.99 10.09 -12.92
CA PRO A 38 -10.43 8.86 -13.60
C PRO A 38 -9.48 8.43 -14.72
N PHE A 39 -9.02 9.38 -15.54
CA PHE A 39 -8.13 9.13 -16.67
C PHE A 39 -6.75 8.61 -16.24
N LEU A 40 -6.16 9.20 -15.20
CA LEU A 40 -4.88 8.74 -14.63
C LEU A 40 -5.04 7.41 -13.91
N SER A 41 -6.19 7.14 -13.30
CA SER A 41 -6.48 5.86 -12.65
C SER A 41 -6.57 4.72 -13.68
N GLU A 42 -7.23 4.97 -14.81
CA GLU A 42 -7.30 4.05 -15.94
C GLU A 42 -5.90 3.78 -16.54
N PHE A 43 -5.08 4.82 -16.71
CA PHE A 43 -3.67 4.67 -17.12
C PHE A 43 -2.81 3.91 -16.09
N ALA A 44 -3.07 4.09 -14.80
CA ALA A 44 -2.35 3.42 -13.72
C ALA A 44 -2.87 2.00 -13.41
N GLY A 45 -3.92 1.53 -14.11
CA GLY A 45 -4.57 0.25 -13.84
C GLY A 45 -5.18 0.16 -12.44
N LYS A 46 -5.54 1.29 -11.83
CA LYS A 46 -6.20 1.36 -10.52
C LYS A 46 -7.69 1.66 -10.71
N GLU A 47 -8.52 1.22 -9.75
CA GLU A 47 -9.92 1.64 -9.73
C GLU A 47 -10.02 3.08 -9.24
N PHE A 48 -10.78 3.91 -9.95
CA PHE A 48 -10.98 5.29 -9.53
C PHE A 48 -11.99 5.38 -8.39
N ILE A 49 -11.47 5.48 -7.17
CA ILE A 49 -12.26 5.79 -5.99
C ILE A 49 -11.97 7.24 -5.58
N VAL A 50 -12.97 8.11 -5.65
CA VAL A 50 -12.83 9.56 -5.38
C VAL A 50 -12.34 9.82 -3.95
N SER A 51 -12.87 9.10 -2.96
CA SER A 51 -12.45 9.24 -1.56
C SER A 51 -10.96 8.93 -1.39
N ASP A 52 -10.50 7.82 -1.96
CA ASP A 52 -9.11 7.39 -1.89
C ASP A 52 -8.18 8.41 -2.54
N PHE A 53 -8.61 8.97 -3.67
CA PHE A 53 -7.87 10.00 -4.38
C PHE A 53 -7.73 11.27 -3.53
N ILE A 54 -8.82 11.75 -2.94
CA ILE A 54 -8.80 12.95 -2.07
C ILE A 54 -7.88 12.73 -0.87
N ILE A 55 -7.99 11.60 -0.18
CA ILE A 55 -7.14 11.30 0.98
C ILE A 55 -5.67 11.23 0.57
N SER A 56 -5.36 10.62 -0.58
CA SER A 56 -3.99 10.56 -1.10
C SER A 56 -3.43 11.94 -1.42
N VAL A 57 -4.20 12.78 -2.10
CA VAL A 57 -3.79 14.16 -2.43
C VAL A 57 -3.55 14.96 -1.16
N ILE A 58 -4.45 14.89 -0.17
CA ILE A 58 -4.28 15.57 1.13
C ILE A 58 -3.04 15.05 1.83
N PHE A 59 -2.82 13.73 1.88
CA PHE A 59 -1.65 13.13 2.50
C PHE A 59 -0.35 13.64 1.87
N TYR A 60 -0.21 13.54 0.55
CA TYR A 60 0.98 14.03 -0.16
C TYR A 60 1.16 15.54 0.00
N PHE A 61 0.07 16.31 -0.04
CA PHE A 61 0.09 17.75 0.16
C PHE A 61 0.63 18.11 1.55
N LEU A 62 0.12 17.47 2.61
CA LEU A 62 0.60 17.70 3.98
C LEU A 62 2.07 17.33 4.14
N CYS A 63 2.52 16.22 3.55
CA CYS A 63 3.93 15.82 3.57
C CYS A 63 4.82 16.82 2.85
N LEU A 64 4.45 17.25 1.63
CA LEU A 64 5.21 18.22 0.84
C LEU A 64 5.22 19.60 1.51
N TRP A 65 4.07 20.05 2.01
CA TRP A 65 3.95 21.30 2.73
C TRP A 65 4.81 21.31 4.00
N GLY A 66 4.73 20.26 4.80
CA GLY A 66 5.56 20.10 6.00
C GLY A 66 7.05 20.11 5.67
N LEU A 67 7.48 19.39 4.64
CA LEU A 67 8.86 19.35 4.19
C LEU A 67 9.35 20.74 3.72
N LEU A 68 8.58 21.43 2.87
CA LEU A 68 8.91 22.76 2.39
C LEU A 68 8.97 23.78 3.52
N ALA A 69 8.04 23.73 4.48
CA ALA A 69 8.03 24.59 5.64
C ALA A 69 9.28 24.38 6.51
N LEU A 70 9.68 23.12 6.74
CA LEU A 70 10.90 22.77 7.46
C LEU A 70 12.15 23.31 6.75
N ILE A 71 12.28 23.05 5.44
CA ILE A 71 13.41 23.54 4.63
C ILE A 71 13.47 25.07 4.66
N TYR A 72 12.33 25.74 4.45
CA TYR A 72 12.27 27.20 4.46
C TYR A 72 12.69 27.79 5.80
N ASN A 73 12.16 27.26 6.91
CA ASN A 73 12.49 27.73 8.26
C ASN A 73 13.98 27.50 8.57
N ALA A 74 14.52 26.32 8.25
CA ALA A 74 15.93 26.01 8.46
C ALA A 74 16.85 26.92 7.63
N LEU A 75 16.54 27.14 6.35
CA LEU A 75 17.31 28.05 5.49
C LEU A 75 17.27 29.50 6.01
N LYS A 76 16.11 29.95 6.50
CA LYS A 76 15.95 31.28 7.09
C LYS A 76 16.82 31.45 8.34
N GLU A 77 16.88 30.43 9.21
CA GLU A 77 17.72 30.44 10.40
C GLU A 77 19.22 30.37 10.05
N MET A 78 19.60 29.48 9.13
CA MET A 78 20.97 29.39 8.63
C MET A 78 21.43 30.72 8.02
N TYR A 79 20.58 31.39 7.24
CA TYR A 79 20.88 32.71 6.68
C TYR A 79 21.07 33.76 7.78
N LYS A 80 20.20 33.77 8.80
CA LYS A 80 20.32 34.67 9.96
C LYS A 80 21.65 34.45 10.69
N PHE A 81 22.02 33.19 10.97
CA PHE A 81 23.28 32.87 11.63
C PHE A 81 24.51 33.21 10.78
N GLY A 82 24.41 33.04 9.45
CA GLY A 82 25.44 33.49 8.51
C GLY A 82 25.64 35.00 8.56
N LYS A 83 24.55 35.79 8.57
CA LYS A 83 24.60 37.25 8.72
C LYS A 83 25.21 37.69 10.06
N GLU A 84 24.93 36.95 11.13
CA GLU A 84 25.51 37.17 12.47
C GLU A 84 26.93 36.62 12.63
N LYS A 85 27.56 36.10 11.56
CA LYS A 85 28.89 35.45 11.56
C LYS A 85 29.00 34.26 12.53
N LYS A 86 27.87 33.67 12.93
CA LYS A 86 27.80 32.48 13.80
C LYS A 86 27.86 31.20 12.95
N TYR A 87 28.97 31.02 12.24
CA TYR A 87 29.13 29.93 11.26
C TYR A 87 28.96 28.54 11.87
N ALA A 88 29.45 28.31 13.09
CA ALA A 88 29.27 27.03 13.78
C ALA A 88 27.79 26.68 14.00
N LYS A 89 26.94 27.68 14.31
CA LYS A 89 25.49 27.47 14.47
C LYS A 89 24.81 27.22 13.12
N ALA A 90 25.20 27.95 12.07
CA ALA A 90 24.68 27.72 10.73
C ALA A 90 24.99 26.30 10.22
N THR A 91 26.22 25.81 10.44
CA THR A 91 26.61 24.44 10.07
C THR A 91 25.86 23.40 10.91
N SER A 92 25.69 23.64 12.22
CA SER A 92 24.92 22.75 13.09
C SER A 92 23.48 22.59 12.62
N GLU A 93 22.79 23.69 12.28
CA GLU A 93 21.42 23.63 11.73
C GLU A 93 21.35 22.91 10.38
N GLY A 94 22.35 23.12 9.52
CA GLY A 94 22.45 22.38 8.26
C GLY A 94 22.54 20.86 8.48
N LEU A 95 23.32 20.41 9.46
CA LEU A 95 23.42 19.00 9.83
C LEU A 95 22.11 18.46 10.41
N VAL A 96 21.44 19.22 11.27
CA VAL A 96 20.12 18.85 11.82
C VAL A 96 19.09 18.73 10.70
N LEU A 97 19.06 19.67 9.76
CA LEU A 97 18.15 19.62 8.61
C LEU A 97 18.40 18.35 7.76
N LEU A 98 19.66 18.04 7.44
CA LEU A 98 20.00 16.82 6.69
C LEU A 98 19.56 15.56 7.43
N PHE A 99 19.75 15.51 8.75
CA PHE A 99 19.31 14.40 9.57
C PHE A 99 17.79 14.25 9.60
N VAL A 100 17.04 15.35 9.74
CA VAL A 100 15.56 15.34 9.68
C VAL A 100 15.06 14.90 8.31
N ILE A 101 15.67 15.38 7.22
CA ILE A 101 15.34 14.95 5.86
C ILE A 101 15.61 13.45 5.70
N TRP A 102 16.74 12.95 6.20
CA TRP A 102 17.06 11.53 6.17
C TRP A 102 16.03 10.68 6.93
N ILE A 103 15.66 11.08 8.15
CA ILE A 103 14.57 10.43 8.90
C ILE A 103 13.27 10.47 8.10
N GLY A 104 12.94 11.61 7.50
CA GLY A 104 11.76 11.76 6.65
C GLY A 104 11.75 10.76 5.50
N ILE A 105 12.85 10.64 4.75
CA ILE A 105 12.98 9.70 3.62
C ILE A 105 12.84 8.25 4.09
N VAL A 106 13.49 7.87 5.19
CA VAL A 106 13.45 6.50 5.72
C VAL A 106 12.08 6.16 6.30
N SER A 107 11.43 7.09 6.99
CA SER A 107 10.12 6.88 7.63
C SER A 107 8.94 6.99 6.64
N PHE A 108 9.11 7.71 5.53
CA PHE A 108 8.03 8.00 4.59
C PHE A 108 7.30 6.76 4.07
N PRO A 109 7.99 5.66 3.64
CA PRO A 109 7.30 4.44 3.21
C PRO A 109 6.41 3.84 4.30
N TYR A 110 6.85 3.88 5.56
CA TYR A 110 6.09 3.35 6.69
C TYR A 110 4.88 4.21 7.02
N VAL A 111 5.04 5.53 7.02
CA VAL A 111 3.93 6.48 7.24
C VAL A 111 2.91 6.38 6.10
N LYS A 112 3.38 6.30 4.86
CA LYS A 112 2.55 6.08 3.67
C LYS A 112 1.74 4.79 3.80
N HIS A 113 2.39 3.69 4.17
CA HIS A 113 1.72 2.41 4.38
C HIS A 113 0.72 2.50 5.54
N PHE A 114 1.08 3.13 6.65
CA PHE A 114 0.20 3.27 7.82
C PHE A 114 -1.08 4.05 7.50
N VAL A 115 -0.96 5.19 6.81
CA VAL A 115 -2.12 6.00 6.39
C VAL A 115 -2.94 5.25 5.33
N GLY A 116 -2.25 4.64 4.35
CA GLY A 116 -2.90 3.82 3.33
C GLY A 116 -3.73 2.68 3.92
N ASP A 117 -3.16 1.96 4.88
CA ASP A 117 -3.81 0.88 5.61
C ASP A 117 -5.00 1.43 6.42
N THR A 118 -4.77 2.42 7.30
CA THR A 118 -5.79 3.03 8.19
C THR A 118 -7.07 3.47 7.47
N PHE A 119 -6.92 4.07 6.29
CA PHE A 119 -8.05 4.57 5.50
C PHE A 119 -8.43 3.63 4.34
N ASN A 120 -7.79 2.46 4.22
CA ASN A 120 -7.89 1.53 3.09
C ASN A 120 -7.78 2.21 1.72
N VAL A 121 -6.80 3.11 1.58
CA VAL A 121 -6.63 3.97 0.40
C VAL A 121 -5.79 3.24 -0.66
N SER A 122 -6.45 2.79 -1.71
CA SER A 122 -5.86 2.02 -2.82
C SER A 122 -4.70 2.73 -3.55
N TYR A 123 -4.65 4.07 -3.55
CA TYR A 123 -3.57 4.83 -4.17
C TYR A 123 -2.28 4.86 -3.34
N LEU A 124 -2.37 4.74 -2.01
CA LEU A 124 -1.21 4.74 -1.11
C LEU A 124 -0.62 3.33 -0.93
N LEU A 125 -1.43 2.30 -1.20
CA LEU A 125 -1.06 0.89 -1.08
C LEU A 125 -0.69 0.27 -2.44
N ALA A 126 -0.12 -0.93 -2.38
CA ALA A 126 0.04 -1.78 -3.56
C ALA A 126 -1.33 -2.12 -4.17
N GLN A 127 -1.38 -2.56 -5.43
CA GLN A 127 -2.64 -3.00 -6.03
C GLN A 127 -3.09 -4.33 -5.41
N HIS A 128 -4.39 -4.63 -5.45
CA HIS A 128 -4.87 -5.95 -5.04
C HIS A 128 -4.25 -7.06 -5.90
N ALA A 129 -3.99 -8.21 -5.28
CA ALA A 129 -3.30 -9.33 -5.90
C ALA A 129 -3.99 -9.80 -7.20
N SER A 130 -5.32 -9.83 -7.22
CA SER A 130 -6.15 -10.17 -8.39
C SER A 130 -5.87 -9.32 -9.63
N LYS A 131 -5.43 -8.07 -9.46
CA LYS A 131 -5.09 -7.14 -10.56
C LYS A 131 -3.60 -7.09 -10.84
N ALA A 132 -2.79 -7.22 -9.79
CA ALA A 132 -1.35 -7.11 -9.87
C ALA A 132 -0.66 -8.37 -10.42
N ILE A 133 -1.30 -9.54 -10.25
CA ILE A 133 -0.75 -10.85 -10.62
C ILE A 133 -1.40 -11.30 -11.92
N LYS A 134 -0.57 -11.60 -12.93
CA LYS A 134 -1.03 -12.08 -14.23
C LYS A 134 -1.27 -13.59 -14.22
N LYS A 135 -0.33 -14.34 -13.64
CA LYS A 135 -0.38 -15.82 -13.55
C LYS A 135 0.70 -16.35 -12.61
N VAL A 136 0.60 -17.63 -12.26
CA VAL A 136 1.67 -18.39 -11.59
C VAL A 136 2.33 -19.30 -12.63
N GLU A 137 3.66 -19.31 -12.66
CA GLU A 137 4.48 -20.03 -13.64
C GLU A 137 5.43 -21.01 -12.94
N GLY A 138 5.72 -22.11 -13.62
CA GLY A 138 6.77 -23.05 -13.23
C GLY A 138 6.55 -23.66 -11.85
N VAL A 139 5.29 -23.98 -11.51
CA VAL A 139 4.97 -24.64 -10.25
C VAL A 139 5.55 -26.05 -10.27
N ASN A 140 6.48 -26.33 -9.38
CA ASN A 140 7.11 -27.63 -9.20
C ASN A 140 6.81 -28.17 -7.80
N GLN A 141 6.59 -29.48 -7.72
CA GLN A 141 6.29 -30.20 -6.49
C GLN A 141 7.38 -31.26 -6.27
N GLU A 142 8.22 -31.04 -5.26
CA GLU A 142 9.29 -31.96 -4.91
C GLU A 142 9.04 -32.54 -3.53
N LYS A 143 8.95 -33.88 -3.45
CA LYS A 143 8.76 -34.58 -2.18
C LYS A 143 10.09 -35.17 -1.71
N THR A 144 10.54 -34.72 -0.54
CA THR A 144 11.76 -35.23 0.11
C THR A 144 11.39 -35.74 1.49
N GLY A 145 11.27 -37.06 1.62
CA GLY A 145 10.76 -37.70 2.83
C GLY A 145 9.31 -37.28 3.11
N GLU A 146 9.09 -36.64 4.26
CA GLU A 146 7.78 -36.17 4.73
C GLU A 146 7.51 -34.70 4.37
N ILE A 147 8.47 -34.01 3.75
CA ILE A 147 8.30 -32.62 3.34
C ILE A 147 7.95 -32.57 1.86
N LEU A 148 6.83 -31.94 1.53
CA LEU A 148 6.51 -31.52 0.17
C LEU A 148 6.91 -30.07 -0.02
N THR A 149 7.80 -29.81 -0.97
CA THR A 149 8.21 -28.46 -1.35
C THR A 149 7.47 -28.04 -2.61
N ILE A 150 6.63 -27.02 -2.48
CA ILE A 150 5.92 -26.40 -3.62
C ILE A 150 6.66 -25.12 -3.96
N SER A 151 7.28 -25.07 -5.14
CA SER A 151 8.04 -23.90 -5.60
C SER A 151 7.49 -23.37 -6.90
N GLY A 152 7.70 -22.09 -7.18
CA GLY A 152 7.24 -21.48 -8.42
C GLY A 152 7.55 -19.99 -8.48
N ARG A 153 6.99 -19.33 -9.49
CA ARG A 153 7.08 -17.87 -9.65
C ARG A 153 5.73 -17.26 -9.97
N VAL A 154 5.40 -16.20 -9.27
CA VAL A 154 4.27 -15.32 -9.56
C VAL A 154 4.71 -14.29 -10.60
N SER A 155 4.02 -14.26 -11.74
CA SER A 155 4.22 -13.28 -12.80
C SER A 155 3.48 -11.99 -12.44
N LEU A 156 4.25 -10.95 -12.11
CA LEU A 156 3.75 -9.67 -11.64
C LEU A 156 3.58 -8.67 -12.80
N GLY A 157 2.65 -7.72 -12.64
CA GLY A 157 2.53 -6.56 -13.50
C GLY A 157 3.77 -5.66 -13.48
N GLU A 158 3.88 -4.78 -14.47
CA GLU A 158 4.99 -3.82 -14.53
C GLU A 158 4.95 -2.86 -13.33
N GLY A 159 6.11 -2.63 -12.70
CA GLY A 159 6.22 -1.77 -11.52
C GLY A 159 5.72 -2.38 -10.20
N VAL A 160 5.23 -3.62 -10.21
CA VAL A 160 4.77 -4.33 -9.01
C VAL A 160 5.93 -5.06 -8.33
N LYS A 161 6.07 -4.91 -7.01
CA LYS A 161 7.06 -5.64 -6.20
C LYS A 161 6.43 -6.84 -5.52
N GLY A 162 7.05 -8.01 -5.65
CA GLY A 162 6.52 -9.24 -5.03
C GLY A 162 6.45 -9.19 -3.51
N SER A 163 7.34 -8.43 -2.87
CA SER A 163 7.39 -8.27 -1.41
C SER A 163 6.16 -7.59 -0.79
N ASP A 164 5.29 -6.98 -1.61
CA ASP A 164 4.04 -6.37 -1.14
C ASP A 164 2.90 -7.40 -1.02
N TYR A 165 3.19 -8.68 -1.28
CA TYR A 165 2.22 -9.77 -1.34
C TYR A 165 2.64 -10.95 -0.47
N GLU A 166 1.63 -11.60 0.06
CA GLU A 166 1.73 -12.76 0.93
C GLU A 166 0.95 -13.91 0.31
N LEU A 167 1.50 -15.12 0.45
CA LEU A 167 0.95 -16.32 -0.12
C LEU A 167 0.50 -17.27 0.99
N LEU A 168 -0.68 -17.86 0.80
CA LEU A 168 -1.24 -18.91 1.64
C LEU A 168 -1.56 -20.13 0.78
N LEU A 169 -1.34 -21.32 1.34
CA LEU A 169 -1.75 -22.58 0.75
C LEU A 169 -3.04 -23.04 1.41
N TYR A 170 -4.12 -23.22 0.64
CA TYR A 170 -5.34 -23.85 1.10
C TYR A 170 -5.42 -25.27 0.57
N SER A 171 -5.93 -26.19 1.40
CA SER A 171 -6.20 -27.56 0.98
C SER A 171 -7.57 -27.99 1.49
N LYS A 172 -8.25 -28.81 0.69
CA LYS A 172 -9.51 -29.44 1.08
C LYS A 172 -9.25 -30.51 2.13
N SER A 173 -10.03 -30.49 3.19
CA SER A 173 -10.06 -31.53 4.22
C SER A 173 -10.93 -32.71 3.78
N LYS A 174 -10.89 -33.81 4.55
CA LYS A 174 -11.81 -34.95 4.36
C LYS A 174 -13.29 -34.58 4.54
N SER A 175 -13.60 -33.52 5.29
CA SER A 175 -14.97 -33.00 5.44
C SER A 175 -15.41 -32.09 4.28
N GLY A 176 -14.55 -31.89 3.28
CA GLY A 176 -14.83 -31.06 2.12
C GLY A 176 -14.61 -29.56 2.34
N ILE A 177 -14.12 -29.15 3.51
CA ILE A 177 -13.85 -27.75 3.87
C ILE A 177 -12.40 -27.42 3.56
N TYR A 178 -12.15 -26.27 2.92
CA TYR A 178 -10.81 -25.77 2.67
C TYR A 178 -10.28 -25.01 3.88
N ASN A 179 -9.07 -25.34 4.29
CA ASN A 179 -8.38 -24.68 5.41
C ASN A 179 -6.94 -24.32 4.98
N PRO A 180 -6.36 -23.24 5.55
CA PRO A 180 -4.98 -22.90 5.32
C PRO A 180 -4.06 -24.01 5.89
N VAL A 181 -2.99 -24.28 5.17
CA VAL A 181 -1.99 -25.29 5.48
C VAL A 181 -0.87 -24.63 6.26
N ILE A 182 -0.43 -25.31 7.33
CA ILE A 182 0.70 -24.85 8.14
C ILE A 182 1.97 -25.29 7.42
N LEU A 183 2.90 -24.37 7.21
CA LEU A 183 4.22 -24.61 6.66
C LEU A 183 5.14 -25.20 7.73
N THR A 184 6.31 -25.70 7.34
CA THR A 184 7.26 -26.33 8.28
C THR A 184 7.79 -25.38 9.35
N ASN A 185 7.70 -24.06 9.13
CA ASN A 185 8.08 -23.02 10.10
C ASN A 185 6.97 -22.68 11.11
N PHE A 186 5.86 -23.44 11.15
CA PHE A 186 4.67 -23.19 11.97
C PHE A 186 3.89 -21.92 11.60
N GLU A 187 4.14 -21.35 10.43
CA GLU A 187 3.37 -20.23 9.89
C GLU A 187 2.40 -20.71 8.80
N TYR A 188 1.34 -19.94 8.57
CA TYR A 188 0.38 -20.20 7.49
C TYR A 188 0.69 -19.42 6.22
N VAL A 189 1.55 -18.40 6.34
CA VAL A 189 1.75 -17.35 5.35
C VAL A 189 3.22 -17.32 4.97
N PHE A 190 3.48 -17.06 3.70
CA PHE A 190 4.81 -16.90 3.16
C PHE A 190 4.91 -15.59 2.40
N GLU A 191 5.87 -14.73 2.76
CA GLU A 191 6.14 -13.49 2.03
C GLU A 191 6.78 -13.80 0.66
N LEU A 192 6.21 -13.25 -0.40
CA LEU A 192 6.77 -13.41 -1.74
C LEU A 192 8.09 -12.65 -1.85
N SER A 193 9.08 -13.27 -2.52
CA SER A 193 10.31 -12.54 -2.83
C SER A 193 10.01 -11.34 -3.74
N GLY A 194 10.86 -10.31 -3.75
CA GLY A 194 10.70 -9.16 -4.64
C GLY A 194 10.57 -9.52 -6.13
N SER A 195 11.10 -10.68 -6.55
CA SER A 195 11.02 -11.23 -7.91
C SER A 195 9.79 -12.11 -8.18
N GLY A 196 8.90 -12.28 -7.21
CA GLY A 196 7.72 -13.15 -7.28
C GLY A 196 8.02 -14.64 -7.11
N LYS A 197 9.27 -15.05 -6.86
CA LYS A 197 9.59 -16.45 -6.54
C LYS A 197 9.11 -16.82 -5.14
N PHE A 198 8.62 -18.04 -4.98
CA PHE A 198 8.24 -18.63 -3.70
C PHE A 198 8.68 -20.08 -3.59
N VAL A 199 8.86 -20.54 -2.34
CA VAL A 199 9.16 -21.92 -1.98
C VAL A 199 8.42 -22.22 -0.68
N LEU A 200 7.44 -23.13 -0.73
CA LEU A 200 6.56 -23.49 0.38
C LEU A 200 6.87 -24.90 0.83
N PRO A 201 7.60 -25.07 1.94
CA PRO A 201 7.79 -26.37 2.56
C PRO A 201 6.56 -26.72 3.39
N VAL A 202 5.91 -27.83 3.06
CA VAL A 202 4.71 -28.35 3.73
C VAL A 202 5.05 -29.69 4.39
N ASP A 203 4.71 -29.80 5.67
CA ASP A 203 4.79 -31.06 6.42
C ASP A 203 3.60 -31.97 6.07
N MET A 204 3.88 -33.07 5.37
CA MET A 204 2.88 -34.04 4.93
C MET A 204 2.52 -35.06 6.02
N GLU A 205 3.24 -35.16 7.14
CA GLU A 205 2.84 -36.03 8.26
C GLU A 205 1.53 -35.53 8.89
N ARG A 206 1.37 -34.20 8.94
CA ARG A 206 0.27 -33.55 9.66
C ARG A 206 -0.97 -33.32 8.81
N LYS A 207 -0.81 -33.15 7.50
CA LYS A 207 -1.92 -32.80 6.60
C LYS A 207 -1.81 -33.50 5.26
N TYR A 208 -2.88 -34.18 4.89
CA TYR A 208 -3.10 -34.64 3.52
C TYR A 208 -3.47 -33.43 2.65
N LEU A 209 -2.71 -33.21 1.58
CA LEU A 209 -3.03 -32.20 0.58
C LEU A 209 -3.97 -32.82 -0.47
N SER A 210 -5.18 -32.29 -0.54
CA SER A 210 -6.16 -32.65 -1.57
C SER A 210 -6.78 -31.39 -2.13
N ASP A 211 -6.78 -31.27 -3.45
CA ASP A 211 -7.32 -30.11 -4.17
C ASP A 211 -6.74 -28.77 -3.65
N ALA A 212 -5.41 -28.65 -3.73
CA ALA A 212 -4.67 -27.54 -3.15
C ALA A 212 -4.77 -26.26 -4.01
N HIS A 213 -4.87 -25.12 -3.35
CA HIS A 213 -4.96 -23.80 -3.98
C HIS A 213 -3.96 -22.84 -3.34
N LEU A 214 -3.18 -22.14 -4.16
CA LEU A 214 -2.40 -20.99 -3.75
C LEU A 214 -3.29 -19.77 -3.77
N ILE A 215 -3.38 -19.10 -2.63
CA ILE A 215 -4.12 -17.85 -2.48
C ILE A 215 -3.10 -16.76 -2.17
N ILE A 216 -3.08 -15.70 -2.97
CA ILE A 216 -2.13 -14.60 -2.83
C ILE A 216 -2.91 -13.34 -2.48
N PHE A 217 -2.54 -12.68 -1.40
CA PHE A 217 -3.13 -11.43 -0.92
C PHE A 217 -2.09 -10.31 -0.97
N ARG A 218 -2.55 -9.06 -1.06
CA ARG A 218 -1.69 -7.92 -0.73
C ARG A 218 -1.52 -7.91 0.79
N SER A 219 -0.29 -7.77 1.29
CA SER A 219 -0.01 -7.85 2.74
C SER A 219 -0.81 -6.84 3.58
N SER A 220 -1.13 -5.69 2.97
CA SER A 220 -1.94 -4.64 3.62
C SER A 220 -3.45 -4.91 3.63
N ASP A 221 -3.98 -5.91 2.92
CA ASP A 221 -5.43 -6.18 2.89
C ASP A 221 -5.99 -6.62 4.25
N TRP A 222 -5.12 -7.08 5.15
CA TRP A 222 -5.53 -7.71 6.39
C TRP A 222 -4.66 -7.37 7.61
N SER A 223 -3.60 -6.56 7.43
CA SER A 223 -2.73 -6.09 8.51
C SER A 223 -3.49 -5.31 9.59
N LEU A 224 -4.50 -4.53 9.22
CA LEU A 224 -5.39 -3.86 10.17
C LEU A 224 -6.32 -4.80 10.92
N ILE A 225 -6.94 -5.75 10.21
CA ILE A 225 -7.88 -6.70 10.82
C ILE A 225 -7.15 -7.53 11.86
N ARG A 226 -5.93 -7.97 11.55
CA ARG A 226 -5.05 -8.69 12.48
C ARG A 226 -4.70 -7.86 13.71
N ARG A 227 -4.36 -6.58 13.53
CA ARG A 227 -4.06 -5.64 14.65
C ARG A 227 -5.28 -5.32 15.51
N SER A 228 -6.47 -5.20 14.92
CA SER A 228 -7.68 -4.75 15.62
C SER A 228 -8.46 -5.89 16.27
N THR A 229 -8.43 -7.11 15.71
CA THR A 229 -9.32 -8.21 16.13
C THR A 229 -8.58 -9.42 16.68
N ASN A 230 -7.24 -9.40 16.67
CA ASN A 230 -6.40 -10.56 17.02
C ASN A 230 -6.71 -11.81 16.17
N ARG A 231 -7.42 -11.66 15.05
CA ARG A 231 -7.73 -12.73 14.11
C ARG A 231 -6.66 -12.83 13.05
N SER A 232 -6.61 -13.99 12.41
CA SER A 232 -5.75 -14.32 11.28
C SER A 232 -5.96 -13.43 10.05
N GLY A 233 -6.97 -12.55 9.99
CA GLY A 233 -7.19 -11.57 8.90
C GLY A 233 -7.46 -12.14 7.49
N TYR A 234 -7.28 -13.44 7.28
CA TYR A 234 -7.81 -14.23 6.18
C TYR A 234 -8.88 -15.23 6.70
N PRO A 235 -9.78 -15.75 5.83
CA PRO A 235 -10.78 -16.72 6.25
C PRO A 235 -10.17 -18.08 6.69
N GLU A 236 -10.32 -18.48 7.94
CA GLU A 236 -9.72 -19.73 8.47
C GLU A 236 -10.31 -21.01 7.87
N SER A 237 -11.56 -20.96 7.42
CA SER A 237 -12.25 -22.08 6.80
C SER A 237 -13.23 -21.58 5.73
N VAL A 238 -13.20 -22.19 4.56
CA VAL A 238 -14.16 -21.90 3.48
C VAL A 238 -14.71 -23.19 2.88
N THR A 239 -15.97 -23.18 2.45
CA THR A 239 -16.67 -24.37 1.95
C THR A 239 -16.42 -24.66 0.48
N SER A 240 -15.90 -23.68 -0.27
CA SER A 240 -15.63 -23.80 -1.71
C SER A 240 -14.43 -22.93 -2.08
N MET A 241 -13.77 -23.27 -3.19
CA MET A 241 -12.82 -22.40 -3.89
C MET A 241 -13.26 -22.31 -5.36
N PRO A 242 -13.36 -21.10 -5.96
CA PRO A 242 -13.18 -19.79 -5.32
C PRO A 242 -14.27 -19.47 -4.28
N ASN A 243 -14.00 -18.50 -3.41
CA ASN A 243 -14.89 -18.08 -2.33
C ASN A 243 -15.04 -16.55 -2.31
N LYS A 244 -16.28 -16.08 -2.15
CA LYS A 244 -16.58 -14.64 -2.11
C LYS A 244 -15.78 -13.88 -1.06
N SER A 245 -15.59 -14.43 0.14
CA SER A 245 -14.82 -13.76 1.21
C SER A 245 -13.35 -13.57 0.86
N ILE A 246 -12.79 -14.40 -0.03
CA ILE A 246 -11.41 -14.31 -0.51
C ILE A 246 -11.33 -13.35 -1.71
N GLU A 247 -12.33 -13.38 -2.59
CA GLU A 247 -12.46 -12.48 -3.73
C GLU A 247 -12.73 -11.03 -3.30
N ASP A 248 -13.55 -10.82 -2.26
CA ASP A 248 -13.84 -9.51 -1.68
C ASP A 248 -12.57 -8.84 -1.09
N LEU A 249 -11.57 -9.64 -0.69
CA LEU A 249 -10.24 -9.18 -0.28
C LEU A 249 -9.32 -8.90 -1.49
N GLY A 250 -9.79 -9.09 -2.72
CA GLY A 250 -9.01 -8.86 -3.94
C GLY A 250 -7.88 -9.88 -4.16
N ALA A 251 -7.98 -11.07 -3.57
CA ALA A 251 -6.96 -12.10 -3.67
C ALA A 251 -6.84 -12.72 -5.08
N PHE A 252 -5.65 -13.20 -5.42
CA PHE A 252 -5.44 -14.05 -6.59
C PHE A 252 -5.50 -15.52 -6.19
N ILE A 253 -6.30 -16.31 -6.90
CA ILE A 253 -6.52 -17.74 -6.59
C ILE A 253 -5.94 -18.58 -7.73
N TYR A 254 -5.04 -19.50 -7.39
CA TYR A 254 -4.44 -20.45 -8.33
C TYR A 254 -4.62 -21.87 -7.84
N ARG A 255 -5.19 -22.75 -8.66
CA ARG A 255 -5.29 -24.18 -8.37
C ARG A 255 -3.97 -24.86 -8.69
N ILE A 256 -3.40 -25.58 -7.74
CA ILE A 256 -2.22 -26.40 -7.99
C ILE A 256 -2.68 -27.67 -8.70
N GLU A 257 -2.20 -27.86 -9.93
CA GLU A 257 -2.35 -29.12 -10.63
C GLU A 257 -1.46 -30.16 -9.94
N THR A 258 -2.10 -31.13 -9.29
CA THR A 258 -1.47 -32.31 -8.66
C THR A 258 -1.54 -33.51 -9.58
#